data_AF-A0A0D0BH00-F1
#
_entry.id   AF-A0A0D0BH00-F1
#
_cell.length_a   1.000
_cell.length_b   1.000
_cell.length_c   1.000
_cell.angle_alpha   90.00
_cell.angle_beta   90.00
_cell.angle_gamma   90.00
#
_symmetry.space_group_name_H-M   'P 1'
#
loop_
_entity.id
_entity.type
_entity.pdbx_description
1 polymer ?
#
loop_
_entity_poly.entity_id
_entity_poly.type
_entity_poly.pdbx_seq_one_letter_code
_entity_poly.pdbx_strand_id
1 'polypeptide(L)'
;MNQAAFGAIETWSRVEHPSIVRVREAFTTRAFNDNSLVVAYEYYPNAQTLFEMHIKQKPTVFQHGRLSTFSAALPEATLWSYMIQIASAVKVVHEAGLAVRMVDATKIIVTGKNKIRIGSCGIADVLMYDPRQDTAIAQQEDLAMFGRLVFALCCNSLAAINTLPKALDIMGRQYSADVKALALYLISKPGPHKSITQVIDMIGMNRVLHEMDDMYSSVNRLEAELMSELENGRLVRLLCKFGFINERPVFAREPRWSETGDRYIIKLFRDYVFHQVDENGNPVINLSHVLACLNKLDAGTDERIMLVSRDEQSCLVVSYKDVKACVDAAFGDLARASR
;
A
#
# COMPACT_ATOMS: atom_id res chain seq x y z
N MET A 1 30.11 -4.11 -23.69
CA MET A 1 29.32 -3.00 -23.10
C MET A 1 30.33 -2.04 -22.47
N ASN A 2 30.19 -0.73 -22.68
CA ASN A 2 31.11 0.28 -22.14
C ASN A 2 30.87 0.42 -20.62
N GLN A 3 31.90 0.40 -19.78
CA GLN A 3 31.74 0.57 -18.33
C GLN A 3 31.07 1.91 -17.97
N ALA A 4 31.30 2.94 -18.79
CA ALA A 4 30.64 4.24 -18.64
C ALA A 4 29.11 4.17 -18.81
N ALA A 5 28.58 3.16 -19.51
CA ALA A 5 27.14 2.96 -19.67
C ALA A 5 26.43 2.66 -18.34
N PHE A 6 27.14 2.05 -17.38
CA PHE A 6 26.61 1.80 -16.03
C PHE A 6 26.66 3.03 -15.13
N GLY A 7 27.34 4.12 -15.53
CA GLY A 7 27.40 5.35 -14.72
C GLY A 7 26.01 5.95 -14.44
N ALA A 8 25.08 5.85 -15.40
CA ALA A 8 23.70 6.29 -15.22
C ALA A 8 22.96 5.50 -14.12
N ILE A 9 23.32 4.22 -13.91
CA ILE A 9 22.71 3.38 -12.87
C ILE A 9 23.09 3.87 -11.48
N GLU A 10 24.31 4.37 -11.30
CA GLU A 10 24.71 4.99 -10.04
C GLU A 10 23.86 6.23 -9.74
N THR A 11 23.60 7.09 -10.73
CA THR A 11 22.70 8.23 -10.57
C THR A 11 21.27 7.78 -10.27
N TRP A 12 20.74 6.80 -11.03
CA TRP A 12 19.40 6.23 -10.80
C TRP A 12 19.24 5.61 -9.42
N SER A 13 20.28 5.01 -8.85
CA SER A 13 20.24 4.41 -7.50
C SER A 13 20.03 5.44 -6.37
N ARG A 14 20.36 6.71 -6.67
CA ARG A 14 20.15 7.87 -5.77
C ARG A 14 18.81 8.57 -5.97
N VAL A 15 18.10 8.30 -7.08
CA VAL A 15 16.77 8.87 -7.32
C VAL A 15 15.75 8.11 -6.49
N GLU A 16 15.13 8.81 -5.53
CA GLU A 16 14.06 8.25 -4.68
C GLU A 16 12.78 9.06 -4.86
N HIS A 17 11.73 8.41 -5.37
CA HIS A 17 10.44 9.05 -5.60
C HIS A 17 9.31 8.00 -5.56
N PRO A 18 8.15 8.28 -4.92
CA PRO A 18 7.07 7.31 -4.74
C PRO A 18 6.46 6.78 -6.04
N SER A 19 6.59 7.52 -7.14
CA SER A 19 6.11 7.15 -8.48
C SER A 19 7.20 6.61 -9.42
N ILE A 20 8.36 6.21 -8.88
CA ILE A 20 9.45 5.55 -9.62
C ILE A 20 9.77 4.23 -8.92
N VAL A 21 9.89 3.13 -9.68
CA VAL A 21 10.42 1.89 -9.14
C VAL A 21 11.92 2.05 -8.96
N ARG A 22 12.40 1.96 -7.71
CA ARG A 22 13.80 2.20 -7.38
C ARG A 22 14.71 1.21 -8.09
N VAL A 23 15.70 1.74 -8.81
CA VAL A 23 16.81 0.98 -9.38
C VAL A 23 17.78 0.65 -8.25
N ARG A 24 18.11 -0.62 -8.07
CA ARG A 24 19.06 -1.08 -7.03
C ARG A 24 20.46 -1.23 -7.58
N GLU A 25 20.59 -1.94 -8.69
CA GLU A 25 21.87 -2.21 -9.36
C GLU A 25 21.64 -2.69 -10.79
N ALA A 26 22.71 -2.75 -11.58
CA ALA A 26 22.70 -3.40 -12.87
C ALA A 26 24.04 -4.10 -13.10
N PHE A 27 24.01 -5.28 -13.72
CA PHE A 27 25.20 -6.07 -14.00
C PHE A 27 25.00 -6.95 -15.24
N THR A 28 26.10 -7.38 -15.86
CA THR A 28 26.07 -8.39 -16.92
C THR A 28 26.31 -9.78 -16.33
N THR A 29 25.63 -10.79 -16.83
CA THR A 29 25.82 -12.18 -16.40
C THR A 29 25.77 -13.16 -17.58
N ARG A 30 26.39 -14.32 -17.38
CA ARG A 30 26.26 -15.49 -18.27
C ARG A 30 25.49 -16.66 -17.66
N ALA A 31 24.90 -16.45 -16.48
CA ALA A 31 24.16 -17.49 -15.77
C ALA A 31 22.93 -18.02 -16.54
N PHE A 32 22.42 -17.27 -17.52
CA PHE A 32 21.30 -17.66 -18.38
C PHE A 32 21.73 -18.35 -19.69
N ASN A 33 23.00 -18.79 -19.78
CA ASN A 33 23.61 -19.38 -20.97
C ASN A 33 23.68 -18.45 -22.20
N ASP A 34 23.63 -17.15 -21.99
CA ASP A 34 23.85 -16.11 -23.00
C ASP A 34 24.57 -14.88 -22.41
N ASN A 35 24.75 -13.80 -23.17
CA ASN A 35 25.24 -12.53 -22.61
C ASN A 35 24.04 -11.66 -22.21
N SER A 36 23.67 -11.71 -20.93
CA SER A 36 22.51 -11.01 -20.39
C SER A 36 22.89 -9.74 -19.62
N LEU A 37 22.08 -8.68 -19.78
CA LEU A 37 22.05 -7.54 -18.87
C LEU A 37 20.92 -7.74 -17.87
N VAL A 38 21.23 -7.63 -16.58
CA VAL A 38 20.26 -7.69 -15.49
C VAL A 38 20.22 -6.32 -14.83
N VAL A 39 19.01 -5.78 -14.62
CA VAL A 39 18.77 -4.59 -13.83
C VAL A 39 17.85 -4.98 -12.68
N ALA A 40 18.31 -4.78 -11.46
CA ALA A 40 17.59 -5.12 -10.25
C ALA A 40 16.75 -3.91 -9.79
N TYR A 41 15.49 -4.18 -9.48
CA TYR A 41 14.50 -3.20 -9.06
C TYR A 41 13.86 -3.59 -7.74
N GLU A 42 13.25 -2.64 -7.05
CA GLU A 42 12.32 -2.97 -5.98
C GLU A 42 11.14 -3.79 -6.49
N TYR A 43 10.78 -4.82 -5.72
CA TYR A 43 9.67 -5.69 -6.02
C TYR A 43 8.36 -5.14 -5.44
N TYR A 44 7.34 -5.03 -6.30
CA TYR A 44 5.99 -4.64 -5.92
C TYR A 44 5.04 -5.81 -6.19
N PRO A 45 4.55 -6.51 -5.14
CA PRO A 45 3.72 -7.70 -5.33
C PRO A 45 2.39 -7.35 -6.00
N ASN A 46 1.91 -8.25 -6.86
CA ASN A 46 0.64 -8.13 -7.59
C ASN A 46 0.52 -6.87 -8.47
N ALA A 47 1.63 -6.21 -8.80
CA ALA A 47 1.62 -5.07 -9.69
C ALA A 47 1.18 -5.47 -11.11
N GLN A 48 0.39 -4.61 -11.75
CA GLN A 48 -0.05 -4.78 -13.13
C GLN A 48 0.33 -3.55 -13.94
N THR A 49 0.66 -3.72 -15.21
CA THR A 49 0.93 -2.57 -16.08
C THR A 49 -0.36 -1.76 -16.33
N LEU A 50 -0.23 -0.46 -16.62
CA LEU A 50 -1.36 0.35 -17.09
C LEU A 50 -2.00 -0.26 -18.35
N PHE A 51 -1.18 -0.90 -19.19
CA PHE A 51 -1.64 -1.64 -20.35
C PHE A 51 -2.57 -2.79 -19.96
N GLU A 52 -2.16 -3.66 -19.03
CA GLU A 52 -2.99 -4.79 -18.58
C GLU A 52 -4.27 -4.34 -17.89
N MET A 53 -4.18 -3.25 -17.12
CA MET A 53 -5.32 -2.75 -16.36
C MET A 53 -6.35 -2.10 -17.27
N HIS A 54 -5.94 -1.19 -18.15
CA HIS A 54 -6.87 -0.35 -18.90
C HIS A 54 -7.01 -0.79 -20.37
N ILE A 55 -5.89 -1.04 -21.06
CA ILE A 55 -5.83 -1.17 -22.53
C ILE A 55 -6.07 -2.59 -23.04
N LYS A 56 -5.57 -3.59 -22.34
CA LYS A 56 -5.67 -4.99 -22.75
C LYS A 56 -7.14 -5.37 -22.82
N GLN A 57 -7.60 -5.72 -24.01
CA GLN A 57 -8.98 -6.13 -24.24
C GLN A 57 -9.33 -7.30 -23.32
N LYS A 58 -10.31 -7.09 -22.46
CA LYS A 58 -10.87 -8.15 -21.63
C LYS A 58 -11.73 -9.06 -22.51
N PRO A 59 -11.74 -10.37 -22.26
CA PRO A 59 -12.55 -11.30 -23.05
C PRO A 59 -14.03 -10.87 -23.02
N THR A 60 -14.72 -11.07 -24.14
CA THR A 60 -16.14 -10.81 -24.24
C THR A 60 -16.88 -11.72 -23.28
N VAL A 61 -17.64 -11.13 -22.35
CA VAL A 61 -18.45 -11.89 -21.41
C VAL A 61 -19.90 -11.84 -21.89
N PHE A 62 -20.52 -13.01 -22.01
CA PHE A 62 -21.96 -13.10 -22.18
C PHE A 62 -22.62 -12.77 -20.84
N GLN A 63 -23.16 -11.56 -20.72
CA GLN A 63 -24.02 -11.18 -19.60
C GLN A 63 -25.42 -10.89 -20.14
N HIS A 64 -26.44 -11.50 -19.51
CA HIS A 64 -27.85 -11.30 -19.85
C HIS A 64 -28.17 -11.53 -21.35
N GLY A 65 -27.58 -12.57 -21.96
CA GLY A 65 -27.84 -12.93 -23.36
C GLY A 65 -27.29 -11.97 -24.41
N ARG A 66 -26.46 -10.98 -24.02
CA ARG A 66 -25.77 -10.07 -24.95
C ARG A 66 -24.25 -10.23 -24.80
N LEU A 67 -23.53 -10.25 -25.93
CA LEU A 67 -22.08 -10.02 -25.91
C LEU A 67 -21.84 -8.58 -25.45
N SER A 68 -21.24 -8.43 -24.27
CA SER A 68 -20.75 -7.13 -23.81
C SER A 68 -19.22 -7.12 -23.89
N THR A 69 -18.67 -6.14 -24.61
CA THR A 69 -17.25 -5.81 -24.52
C THR A 69 -17.11 -4.73 -23.46
N PHE A 70 -16.64 -5.10 -22.27
CA PHE A 70 -16.37 -4.14 -21.20
C PHE A 70 -15.09 -3.36 -21.51
N SER A 71 -15.23 -2.25 -22.24
CA SER A 71 -14.22 -1.20 -22.36
C SER A 71 -14.80 0.09 -21.78
N ALA A 72 -14.86 0.16 -20.45
CA ALA A 72 -15.26 1.40 -19.77
C ALA A 72 -14.17 2.46 -19.98
N ALA A 73 -14.58 3.70 -20.28
CA ALA A 73 -13.66 4.82 -20.30
C ALA A 73 -13.03 5.00 -18.90
N LEU A 74 -11.75 5.35 -18.87
CA LEU A 74 -11.05 5.61 -17.62
C LEU A 74 -11.70 6.83 -16.93
N PRO A 75 -12.10 6.75 -15.65
CA PRO A 75 -12.63 7.92 -14.96
C PRO A 75 -11.62 9.07 -14.97
N GLU A 76 -12.08 10.27 -15.32
CA GLU A 76 -11.19 11.42 -15.49
C GLU A 76 -10.40 11.76 -14.22
N ALA A 77 -10.98 11.61 -13.04
CA ALA A 77 -10.27 11.78 -11.77
C ALA A 77 -9.06 10.81 -11.62
N THR A 78 -9.21 9.56 -12.08
CA THR A 78 -8.12 8.59 -12.08
C THR A 78 -7.05 8.95 -13.10
N LEU A 79 -7.45 9.44 -14.27
CA LEU A 79 -6.51 9.94 -15.28
C LEU A 79 -5.68 11.12 -14.75
N TRP A 80 -6.31 12.09 -14.10
CA TRP A 80 -5.61 13.22 -13.48
C TRP A 80 -4.63 12.76 -12.40
N SER A 81 -5.04 11.83 -11.52
CA SER A 81 -4.16 11.24 -10.52
C SER A 81 -2.90 10.62 -11.15
N TYR A 82 -3.06 9.84 -12.23
CA TYR A 82 -1.92 9.30 -12.97
C TYR A 82 -1.04 10.38 -13.58
N MET A 83 -1.64 11.40 -14.20
CA MET A 83 -0.90 12.49 -14.82
C MET A 83 -0.10 13.30 -13.79
N ILE A 84 -0.66 13.55 -12.60
CA ILE A 84 0.04 14.21 -11.49
C ILE A 84 1.24 13.38 -11.03
N GLN A 85 1.03 12.08 -10.80
CA GLN A 85 2.09 11.18 -10.33
C GLN A 85 3.23 11.03 -11.36
N ILE A 86 2.91 10.96 -12.66
CA ILE A 86 3.91 10.93 -13.74
C ILE A 86 4.63 12.27 -13.83
N ALA A 87 3.90 13.39 -13.80
CA ALA A 87 4.52 14.71 -13.88
C ALA A 87 5.50 14.96 -12.72
N SER A 88 5.12 14.57 -11.50
CA SER A 88 5.99 14.63 -10.32
C SER A 88 7.26 13.79 -10.50
N ALA A 89 7.14 12.57 -11.03
CA ALA A 89 8.29 11.71 -11.28
C ALA A 89 9.22 12.30 -12.36
N VAL A 90 8.66 12.75 -13.48
CA VAL A 90 9.41 13.36 -14.58
C VAL A 90 10.16 14.60 -14.08
N LYS A 91 9.54 15.44 -13.24
CA LYS A 91 10.18 16.62 -12.66
C LYS A 91 11.46 16.26 -11.91
N VAL A 92 11.37 15.29 -10.97
CA VAL A 92 12.53 14.87 -10.17
C VAL A 92 13.64 14.29 -11.05
N VAL A 93 13.29 13.50 -12.07
CA VAL A 93 14.26 12.93 -13.01
C VAL A 93 14.93 14.03 -13.84
N HIS A 94 14.16 15.00 -14.34
CA HIS A 94 14.69 16.11 -15.14
C HIS A 94 15.58 17.03 -14.33
N GLU A 95 15.21 17.33 -13.07
CA GLU A 95 16.01 18.11 -12.13
C GLU A 95 17.32 17.41 -11.73
N ALA A 96 17.34 16.08 -11.76
CA ALA A 96 18.55 15.28 -11.57
C ALA A 96 19.46 15.20 -12.82
N GLY A 97 19.11 15.89 -13.92
CA GLY A 97 19.87 15.87 -15.17
C GLY A 97 19.75 14.54 -15.93
N LEU A 98 18.67 13.79 -15.69
CA LEU A 98 18.34 12.54 -16.37
C LEU A 98 17.11 12.72 -17.28
N ALA A 99 16.83 11.70 -18.08
CA ALA A 99 15.58 11.52 -18.82
C ALA A 99 14.99 10.15 -18.45
N VAL A 100 13.67 10.03 -18.46
CA VAL A 100 12.97 8.77 -18.14
C VAL A 100 13.12 7.73 -19.24
N ARG A 101 13.13 8.19 -20.50
CA ARG A 101 13.33 7.43 -21.75
C ARG A 101 12.29 6.37 -22.12
N MET A 102 11.50 5.90 -21.15
CA MET A 102 10.46 4.88 -21.38
C MET A 102 9.18 5.22 -20.60
N VAL A 103 8.37 6.11 -21.18
CA VAL A 103 7.07 6.52 -20.63
C VAL A 103 5.94 5.93 -21.48
N ASP A 104 5.53 4.70 -21.18
CA ASP A 104 4.42 4.05 -21.87
C ASP A 104 3.62 3.10 -20.96
N ALA A 105 2.45 2.69 -21.43
CA ALA A 105 1.50 1.92 -20.63
C ALA A 105 2.01 0.53 -20.22
N THR A 106 2.99 -0.03 -20.93
CA THR A 106 3.60 -1.33 -20.61
C THR A 106 4.75 -1.21 -19.61
N LYS A 107 5.22 0.01 -19.33
CA LYS A 107 6.36 0.29 -18.46
C LYS A 107 5.97 1.02 -17.18
N ILE A 108 4.72 1.45 -17.07
CA ILE A 108 4.18 2.03 -15.83
C ILE A 108 3.28 0.99 -15.16
N ILE A 109 3.57 0.69 -13.90
CA ILE A 109 2.87 -0.30 -13.10
C ILE A 109 1.95 0.35 -12.08
N VAL A 110 0.76 -0.22 -11.92
CA VAL A 110 -0.20 0.03 -10.85
C VAL A 110 0.13 -0.92 -9.70
N THR A 111 0.27 -0.38 -8.50
CA THR A 111 0.77 -1.10 -7.30
C THR A 111 -0.19 -1.03 -6.11
N GLY A 112 -1.33 -0.38 -6.31
CA GLY A 112 -2.34 -0.11 -5.30
C GLY A 112 -3.46 0.73 -5.91
N LYS A 113 -4.42 1.14 -5.08
CA LYS A 113 -5.52 2.00 -5.55
C LYS A 113 -4.96 3.33 -6.04
N ASN A 114 -5.07 3.57 -7.36
CA ASN A 114 -4.57 4.76 -8.06
C ASN A 114 -3.07 5.07 -7.88
N LYS A 115 -2.26 4.13 -7.37
CA LYS A 115 -0.82 4.34 -7.14
C LYS A 115 0.00 3.74 -8.26
N ILE A 116 0.66 4.58 -9.04
CA ILE A 116 1.46 4.16 -10.20
C ILE A 116 2.95 4.43 -10.02
N ARG A 117 3.78 3.62 -10.69
CA ARG A 117 5.23 3.80 -10.73
C ARG A 117 5.80 3.53 -12.11
N ILE A 118 6.79 4.31 -12.52
CA ILE A 118 7.57 4.06 -13.73
C ILE A 118 8.56 2.93 -13.43
N GLY A 119 8.44 1.81 -14.15
CA GLY A 119 9.03 0.52 -13.77
C GLY A 119 10.35 0.14 -14.44
N SER A 120 10.85 0.93 -15.39
CA SER A 120 11.95 0.51 -16.27
C SER A 120 13.08 1.52 -16.42
N CYS A 121 13.17 2.49 -15.50
CA CYS A 121 14.23 3.50 -15.49
C CYS A 121 15.63 2.85 -15.49
N GLY A 122 16.59 3.44 -16.19
CA GLY A 122 17.98 2.96 -16.25
C GLY A 122 18.28 1.93 -17.34
N ILE A 123 17.30 1.15 -17.82
CA ILE A 123 17.53 0.16 -18.89
C ILE A 123 17.94 0.86 -20.19
N ALA A 124 17.20 1.89 -20.59
CA ALA A 124 17.47 2.59 -21.84
C ALA A 124 18.79 3.37 -21.79
N ASP A 125 19.18 3.89 -20.62
CA ASP A 125 20.46 4.57 -20.42
C ASP A 125 21.65 3.63 -20.66
N VAL A 126 21.55 2.36 -20.24
CA VAL A 126 22.60 1.36 -20.45
C VAL A 126 22.60 0.84 -21.89
N LEU A 127 21.42 0.51 -22.44
CA LEU A 127 21.30 -0.10 -23.76
C LEU A 127 21.53 0.87 -24.92
N MET A 128 21.11 2.12 -24.76
CA MET A 128 21.23 3.18 -25.77
C MET A 128 22.27 4.22 -25.35
N TYR A 129 23.29 3.80 -24.58
CA TYR A 129 24.34 4.69 -24.13
C TYR A 129 25.05 5.36 -25.32
N ASP A 130 24.93 6.69 -25.38
CA ASP A 130 25.66 7.54 -26.30
C ASP A 130 26.21 8.75 -25.53
N PRO A 131 27.55 8.91 -25.42
CA PRO A 131 28.16 10.03 -24.71
C PRO A 131 27.89 11.39 -25.36
N ARG A 132 27.38 11.43 -26.60
CA ARG A 132 27.04 12.65 -27.33
C ARG A 132 25.57 13.03 -27.21
N GLN A 133 24.75 12.20 -26.56
CA GLN A 133 23.34 12.46 -26.47
C GLN A 133 23.08 13.69 -25.59
N ASP A 134 22.34 14.64 -26.15
CA ASP A 134 21.86 15.78 -25.41
C ASP A 134 20.67 15.37 -24.54
N THR A 135 20.85 15.42 -23.22
CA THR A 135 19.81 15.14 -22.24
C THR A 135 18.57 16.00 -22.47
N ALA A 136 18.71 17.26 -22.89
CA ALA A 136 17.55 18.12 -23.14
C ALA A 136 16.65 17.58 -24.24
N ILE A 137 17.22 16.96 -25.28
CA ILE A 137 16.45 16.29 -26.35
C ILE A 137 15.69 15.10 -25.79
N ALA A 138 16.36 14.25 -24.99
CA ALA A 138 15.73 13.10 -24.36
C ALA A 138 14.59 13.52 -23.39
N GLN A 139 14.75 14.62 -22.67
CA GLN A 139 13.70 15.19 -21.82
C GLN A 139 12.49 15.69 -22.64
N GLN A 140 12.70 16.25 -23.83
CA GLN A 140 11.60 16.61 -24.74
C GLN A 140 10.86 15.38 -25.28
N GLU A 141 11.59 14.29 -25.53
CA GLU A 141 11.01 13.00 -25.92
C GLU A 141 10.17 12.39 -24.80
N ASP A 142 10.59 12.52 -23.53
CA ASP A 142 9.79 12.09 -22.37
C ASP A 142 8.41 12.76 -22.36
N LEU A 143 8.35 14.08 -22.58
CA LEU A 143 7.09 14.82 -22.62
C LEU A 143 6.20 14.35 -23.77
N ALA A 144 6.78 14.03 -24.93
CA ALA A 144 6.03 13.49 -26.06
C ALA A 144 5.50 12.07 -25.79
N MET A 145 6.30 11.21 -25.16
CA MET A 145 5.87 9.88 -24.72
C MET A 145 4.77 9.95 -23.66
N PHE A 146 4.88 10.89 -22.72
CA PHE A 146 3.83 11.16 -21.74
C PHE A 146 2.51 11.57 -22.43
N GLY A 147 2.57 12.46 -23.42
CA GLY A 147 1.38 12.81 -24.21
C GLY A 147 0.76 11.61 -24.94
N ARG A 148 1.60 10.77 -25.58
CA ARG A 148 1.15 9.53 -26.23
C ARG A 148 0.46 8.58 -25.25
N LEU A 149 0.98 8.46 -24.04
CA LEU A 149 0.36 7.67 -22.97
C LEU A 149 -1.02 8.21 -22.60
N VAL A 150 -1.18 9.53 -22.44
CA VAL A 150 -2.49 10.14 -22.14
C VAL A 150 -3.50 9.82 -23.26
N PHE A 151 -3.11 9.99 -24.52
CA PHE A 151 -3.96 9.58 -25.65
C PHE A 151 -4.32 8.09 -25.61
N ALA A 152 -3.35 7.23 -25.30
CA ALA A 152 -3.57 5.79 -25.24
C ALA A 152 -4.56 5.40 -24.13
N LEU A 153 -4.48 6.04 -22.97
CA LEU A 153 -5.40 5.82 -21.84
C LEU A 153 -6.80 6.36 -22.16
N CYS A 154 -6.91 7.58 -22.71
CA CYS A 154 -8.21 8.16 -23.05
C CYS A 154 -8.96 7.36 -24.11
N CYS A 155 -8.25 6.84 -25.11
CA CYS A 155 -8.84 6.13 -26.25
C CYS A 155 -8.82 4.62 -26.11
N ASN A 156 -8.34 4.10 -24.98
CA ASN A 156 -8.13 2.69 -24.72
C ASN A 156 -7.34 1.94 -25.83
N SER A 157 -6.30 2.58 -26.37
CA SER A 157 -5.57 2.07 -27.54
C SER A 157 -4.18 2.67 -27.67
N LEU A 158 -3.15 1.82 -27.74
CA LEU A 158 -1.77 2.26 -28.00
C LEU A 158 -1.60 2.94 -29.38
N ALA A 159 -2.49 2.64 -30.32
CA ALA A 159 -2.45 3.21 -31.67
C ALA A 159 -3.23 4.53 -31.79
N ALA A 160 -3.75 5.08 -30.68
CA ALA A 160 -4.60 6.27 -30.70
C ALA A 160 -3.98 7.45 -31.46
N ILE A 161 -2.68 7.69 -31.26
CA ILE A 161 -1.98 8.82 -31.89
C ILE A 161 -1.82 8.67 -33.41
N ASN A 162 -1.85 7.43 -33.93
CA ASN A 162 -1.77 7.18 -35.38
C ASN A 162 -3.01 7.72 -36.12
N THR A 163 -4.09 7.99 -35.40
CA THR A 163 -5.33 8.58 -35.94
C THR A 163 -5.79 9.73 -35.05
N LEU A 164 -4.93 10.75 -34.92
CA LEU A 164 -5.14 11.90 -34.03
C LEU A 164 -6.53 12.55 -34.15
N PRO A 165 -7.13 12.78 -35.33
CA PRO A 165 -8.48 13.36 -35.42
C PRO A 165 -9.54 12.52 -34.69
N LYS A 166 -9.48 11.19 -34.81
CA LYS A 166 -10.39 10.26 -34.12
C LYS A 166 -10.14 10.26 -32.61
N ALA A 167 -8.87 10.29 -32.20
CA ALA A 167 -8.52 10.36 -30.78
C ALA A 167 -9.06 11.64 -30.12
N LEU A 168 -8.94 12.78 -30.81
CA LEU A 168 -9.45 14.07 -30.33
C LEU A 168 -10.98 14.14 -30.26
N ASP A 169 -11.69 13.46 -31.16
CA ASP A 169 -13.16 13.31 -31.09
C ASP A 169 -13.57 12.46 -29.89
N ILE A 170 -12.92 11.31 -29.65
CA ILE A 170 -13.16 10.48 -28.47
C ILE A 170 -12.91 11.28 -27.19
N MET A 171 -11.76 11.95 -27.10
CA MET A 171 -11.40 12.75 -25.93
C MET A 171 -12.40 13.87 -25.67
N GLY A 172 -12.81 14.60 -26.72
CA GLY A 172 -13.77 15.71 -26.60
C GLY A 172 -15.17 15.29 -26.17
N ARG A 173 -15.54 14.02 -26.32
CA ARG A 173 -16.82 13.47 -25.86
C ARG A 173 -16.78 12.94 -24.43
N GLN A 174 -15.61 12.54 -23.95
CA GLN A 174 -15.48 11.76 -22.71
C GLN A 174 -14.75 12.48 -21.58
N TYR A 175 -13.92 13.46 -21.90
CA TYR A 175 -13.06 14.15 -20.94
C TYR A 175 -13.16 15.67 -21.09
N SER A 176 -12.74 16.39 -20.06
CA SER A 176 -12.69 17.85 -20.07
C SER A 176 -11.75 18.41 -21.15
N ALA A 177 -11.97 19.68 -21.50
CA ALA A 177 -11.09 20.42 -22.39
C ALA A 177 -9.65 20.51 -21.86
N ASP A 178 -9.48 20.50 -20.54
CA ASP A 178 -8.17 20.59 -19.89
C ASP A 178 -7.31 19.34 -20.14
N VAL A 179 -7.91 18.14 -20.08
CA VAL A 179 -7.22 16.88 -20.43
C VAL A 179 -6.74 16.95 -21.88
N LYS A 180 -7.63 17.39 -22.79
CA LYS A 180 -7.31 17.53 -24.22
C LYS A 180 -6.21 18.55 -24.46
N ALA A 181 -6.27 19.71 -23.81
CA ALA A 181 -5.27 20.77 -23.92
C ALA A 181 -3.89 20.29 -23.45
N LEU A 182 -3.83 19.60 -22.30
CA LEU A 182 -2.59 19.07 -21.76
C LEU A 182 -1.99 17.96 -22.64
N ALA A 183 -2.81 17.04 -23.14
CA ALA A 183 -2.35 16.00 -24.06
C ALA A 183 -1.78 16.58 -25.36
N LEU A 184 -2.44 17.59 -25.94
CA LEU A 184 -1.96 18.30 -27.13
C LEU A 184 -0.67 19.07 -26.87
N TYR A 185 -0.55 19.73 -25.72
CA TYR A 185 0.67 20.42 -25.31
C TYR A 185 1.85 19.44 -25.19
N LEU A 186 1.64 18.28 -24.56
CA LEU A 186 2.66 17.25 -24.40
C LEU A 186 3.19 16.72 -25.74
N ILE A 187 2.34 16.55 -26.75
CA ILE A 187 2.77 16.08 -28.10
C ILE A 187 3.18 17.20 -29.06
N SER A 188 3.08 18.46 -28.63
CA SER A 188 3.48 19.61 -29.46
C SER A 188 4.97 19.57 -29.78
N LYS A 189 5.38 20.29 -30.84
CA LYS A 189 6.80 20.37 -31.22
C LYS A 189 7.64 20.91 -30.05
N PRO A 190 8.89 20.42 -29.87
CA PRO A 190 9.81 21.00 -28.90
C PRO A 190 9.92 22.51 -29.08
N GLY A 191 9.94 23.23 -27.97
CA GLY A 191 10.03 24.69 -27.96
C GLY A 191 10.60 25.17 -26.63
N PRO A 192 11.08 26.42 -26.55
CA PRO A 192 11.77 26.94 -25.35
C PRO A 192 10.88 26.96 -24.10
N HIS A 193 9.56 27.03 -24.28
CA HIS A 193 8.58 27.01 -23.19
C HIS A 193 8.02 25.61 -22.91
N LYS A 194 8.47 24.58 -23.64
CA LYS A 194 8.03 23.20 -23.43
C LYS A 194 8.84 22.56 -22.31
N SER A 195 8.26 22.51 -21.11
CA SER A 195 8.94 21.99 -19.92
C SER A 195 7.99 21.24 -19.01
N ILE A 196 8.53 20.40 -18.14
CA ILE A 196 7.75 19.72 -17.10
C ILE A 196 7.10 20.70 -16.12
N THR A 197 7.73 21.84 -15.84
CA THR A 197 7.15 22.90 -15.00
C THR A 197 5.85 23.43 -15.60
N GLN A 198 5.84 23.71 -16.91
CA GLN A 198 4.63 24.19 -17.59
C GLN A 198 3.52 23.13 -17.65
N VAL A 199 3.87 21.83 -17.73
CA VAL A 199 2.90 20.72 -17.58
C VAL A 199 2.24 20.76 -16.20
N ILE A 200 3.03 20.97 -15.14
CA ILE A 200 2.53 21.07 -13.77
C ILE A 200 1.64 22.31 -13.60
N ASP A 201 2.02 23.43 -14.21
CA ASP A 201 1.19 24.65 -14.21
C ASP A 201 -0.16 24.42 -14.92
N MET A 202 -0.17 23.66 -16.02
CA MET A 202 -1.40 23.29 -16.74
C MET A 202 -2.29 22.30 -15.97
N ILE A 203 -1.69 21.38 -15.18
CA ILE A 203 -2.45 20.52 -14.26
C ILE A 203 -3.21 21.40 -13.24
N GLY A 204 -2.52 22.42 -12.73
CA GLY A 204 -3.07 23.42 -11.83
C GLY A 204 -3.09 22.99 -10.36
N MET A 205 -2.87 23.98 -9.47
CA MET A 205 -2.72 23.77 -8.02
C MET A 205 -3.92 23.02 -7.40
N ASN A 206 -5.15 23.32 -7.81
CA ASN A 206 -6.35 22.69 -7.23
C ASN A 206 -6.35 21.16 -7.40
N ARG A 207 -5.90 20.63 -8.54
CA ARG A 207 -5.84 19.19 -8.77
C ARG A 207 -4.71 18.54 -7.97
N VAL A 208 -3.59 19.24 -7.82
CA VAL A 208 -2.47 18.80 -6.98
C VAL A 208 -2.89 18.74 -5.51
N LEU A 209 -3.63 19.74 -5.02
CA LEU A 209 -4.17 19.75 -3.66
C LEU A 209 -5.16 18.60 -3.44
N HIS A 210 -6.05 18.32 -4.40
CA HIS A 210 -6.96 17.18 -4.30
C HIS A 210 -6.20 15.83 -4.24
N GLU A 211 -5.18 15.64 -5.08
CA GLU A 211 -4.34 14.43 -5.00
C GLU A 211 -3.61 14.34 -3.66
N MET A 212 -3.18 15.47 -3.09
CA MET A 212 -2.56 15.53 -1.77
C MET A 212 -3.56 15.13 -0.66
N ASP A 213 -4.79 15.63 -0.71
CA ASP A 213 -5.86 15.28 0.25
C ASP A 213 -6.23 13.79 0.17
N ASP A 214 -6.29 13.22 -1.04
CA ASP A 214 -6.49 11.79 -1.26
C ASP A 214 -5.34 10.95 -0.68
N MET A 215 -4.10 11.43 -0.81
CA MET A 215 -2.93 10.80 -0.19
C MET A 215 -2.99 10.85 1.34
N TYR A 216 -3.29 12.00 1.95
CA TYR A 216 -3.46 12.09 3.41
C TYR A 216 -4.60 11.21 3.92
N SER A 217 -5.72 11.15 3.20
CA SER A 217 -6.83 10.27 3.53
C SER A 217 -6.41 8.79 3.49
N SER A 218 -5.57 8.40 2.53
CA SER A 218 -5.01 7.04 2.49
C SER A 218 -4.04 6.76 3.63
N VAL A 219 -3.23 7.74 4.05
CA VAL A 219 -2.33 7.61 5.21
C VAL A 219 -3.12 7.43 6.50
N ASN A 220 -4.11 8.29 6.75
CA ASN A 220 -4.98 8.19 7.94
C ASN A 220 -5.66 6.82 8.04
N ARG A 221 -6.11 6.27 6.89
CA ARG A 221 -6.67 4.92 6.85
C ARG A 221 -5.65 3.85 7.21
N LEU A 222 -4.43 3.92 6.67
CA LEU A 222 -3.36 2.98 7.02
C LEU A 222 -2.97 3.07 8.49
N GLU A 223 -2.92 4.28 9.05
CA GLU A 223 -2.66 4.51 10.48
C GLU A 223 -3.77 3.91 11.35
N ALA A 224 -5.05 4.08 10.97
CA ALA A 224 -6.18 3.48 11.69
C ALA A 224 -6.13 1.94 11.71
N GLU A 225 -5.82 1.32 10.57
CA GLU A 225 -5.64 -0.13 10.48
C GLU A 225 -4.42 -0.59 11.30
N LEU A 226 -3.31 0.13 11.23
CA LEU A 226 -2.10 -0.18 12.00
C LEU A 226 -2.35 -0.05 13.52
N MET A 227 -3.09 0.96 13.96
CA MET A 227 -3.49 1.11 15.36
C MET A 227 -4.37 -0.06 15.82
N SER A 228 -5.29 -0.51 14.96
CA SER A 228 -6.13 -1.67 15.26
C SER A 228 -5.30 -2.96 15.38
N GLU A 229 -4.34 -3.17 14.48
CA GLU A 229 -3.44 -4.33 14.53
C GLU A 229 -2.47 -4.28 15.72
N LEU A 230 -2.02 -3.09 16.13
CA LEU A 230 -1.23 -2.92 17.34
C LEU A 230 -2.03 -3.39 18.57
N GLU A 231 -3.30 -3.03 18.66
CA GLU A 231 -4.18 -3.46 19.74
C GLU A 231 -4.38 -4.98 19.72
N ASN A 232 -4.65 -5.57 18.54
CA ASN A 232 -4.69 -7.03 18.38
C ASN A 232 -3.41 -7.69 18.92
N GLY A 233 -2.24 -7.13 18.62
CA GLY A 233 -0.96 -7.61 19.16
C GLY A 233 -0.86 -7.55 20.68
N ARG A 234 -1.41 -6.51 21.32
CA ARG A 234 -1.46 -6.38 22.79
C ARG A 234 -2.37 -7.44 23.39
N LEU A 235 -3.57 -7.60 22.84
CA LEU A 235 -4.54 -8.58 23.31
C LEU A 235 -4.04 -10.01 23.14
N VAL A 236 -3.38 -10.35 22.03
CA VAL A 236 -2.76 -11.68 21.83
C VAL A 236 -1.71 -11.97 22.91
N ARG A 237 -0.84 -11.02 23.24
CA ARG A 237 0.14 -11.20 24.32
C ARG A 237 -0.52 -11.42 25.68
N LEU A 238 -1.62 -10.71 25.95
CA LEU A 238 -2.39 -10.88 27.18
C LEU A 238 -3.07 -12.26 27.24
N LEU A 239 -3.68 -12.71 26.14
CA LEU A 239 -4.24 -14.06 26.00
C LEU A 239 -3.17 -15.14 26.23
N CYS A 240 -1.96 -14.94 25.72
CA CYS A 240 -0.84 -15.85 26.00
C CYS A 240 -0.50 -15.89 27.50
N LYS A 241 -0.46 -14.74 28.21
CA LYS A 241 -0.25 -14.72 29.67
C LYS A 241 -1.32 -15.54 30.39
N PHE A 242 -2.60 -15.35 30.02
CA PHE A 242 -3.68 -16.19 30.54
C PHE A 242 -3.44 -17.67 30.27
N GLY A 243 -3.02 -18.05 29.07
CA GLY A 243 -2.70 -19.43 28.73
C GLY A 243 -1.55 -20.04 29.56
N PHE A 244 -0.58 -19.24 30.01
CA PHE A 244 0.49 -19.72 30.89
C PHE A 244 0.05 -19.87 32.36
N ILE A 245 -0.93 -19.08 32.80
CA ILE A 245 -1.38 -19.00 34.20
C ILE A 245 -2.56 -19.94 34.45
N ASN A 246 -3.61 -19.82 33.65
CA ASN A 246 -4.86 -20.54 33.87
C ASN A 246 -4.64 -22.05 33.72
N GLU A 247 -5.35 -22.85 34.53
CA GLU A 247 -5.32 -24.32 34.52
C GLU A 247 -3.94 -24.95 34.75
N ARG A 248 -2.91 -24.17 35.13
CA ARG A 248 -1.59 -24.74 35.42
C ARG A 248 -1.71 -25.75 36.57
N PRO A 249 -1.31 -27.02 36.36
CA PRO A 249 -1.63 -28.10 37.30
C PRO A 249 -0.76 -28.07 38.56
N VAL A 250 0.54 -27.82 38.44
CA VAL A 250 1.47 -27.73 39.57
C VAL A 250 2.52 -26.68 39.27
N PHE A 251 2.81 -25.83 40.25
CA PHE A 251 3.95 -24.91 40.22
C PHE A 251 4.50 -24.74 41.64
N ALA A 252 5.83 -24.62 41.78
CA ALA A 252 6.49 -24.40 43.08
C ALA A 252 6.06 -25.35 44.22
N ARG A 253 5.76 -26.63 43.92
CA ARG A 253 5.26 -27.64 44.87
C ARG A 253 3.86 -27.34 45.45
N GLU A 254 3.11 -26.42 44.84
CA GLU A 254 1.70 -26.16 45.16
C GLU A 254 0.80 -26.89 44.14
N PRO A 255 0.05 -27.94 44.56
CA PRO A 255 -0.82 -28.71 43.66
C PRO A 255 -2.09 -27.97 43.21
N ARG A 256 -2.38 -26.80 43.83
CA ARG A 256 -3.55 -25.96 43.53
C ARG A 256 -3.14 -24.52 43.23
N TRP A 257 -2.01 -24.34 42.56
CA TRP A 257 -1.45 -23.02 42.28
C TRP A 257 -2.43 -22.09 41.55
N SER A 258 -3.23 -22.63 40.63
CA SER A 258 -4.24 -21.88 39.88
C SER A 258 -5.54 -21.58 40.67
N GLU A 259 -5.69 -22.09 41.89
CA GLU A 259 -6.93 -21.99 42.68
C GLU A 259 -6.80 -21.14 43.95
N THR A 260 -5.68 -20.42 44.13
CA THR A 260 -5.42 -19.66 45.36
C THR A 260 -5.02 -18.21 45.10
N GLY A 261 -5.42 -17.31 46.02
CA GLY A 261 -5.05 -15.89 46.01
C GLY A 261 -5.31 -15.17 44.68
N ASP A 262 -4.34 -14.39 44.22
CA ASP A 262 -4.40 -13.63 42.96
C ASP A 262 -4.77 -14.50 41.75
N ARG A 263 -4.37 -15.78 41.72
CA ARG A 263 -4.64 -16.69 40.59
C ARG A 263 -6.11 -17.09 40.53
N TYR A 264 -6.78 -17.16 41.68
CA TYR A 264 -8.22 -17.37 41.73
C TYR A 264 -8.99 -16.19 41.11
N ILE A 265 -8.54 -14.94 41.33
CA ILE A 265 -9.12 -13.74 40.70
C ILE A 265 -8.98 -13.84 39.17
N ILE A 266 -7.80 -14.26 38.67
CA ILE A 266 -7.55 -14.45 37.23
C ILE A 266 -8.47 -15.54 36.65
N LYS A 267 -8.67 -16.66 37.37
CA LYS A 267 -9.58 -17.75 36.97
C LYS A 267 -11.03 -17.27 36.85
N LEU A 268 -11.52 -16.51 37.83
CA LEU A 268 -12.87 -15.94 37.78
C LEU A 268 -13.00 -14.88 36.68
N PHE A 269 -11.97 -14.06 36.47
CA PHE A 269 -11.95 -13.10 35.37
C PHE A 269 -12.04 -13.80 34.01
N ARG A 270 -11.31 -14.90 33.81
CA ARG A 270 -11.44 -15.70 32.59
C ARG A 270 -12.88 -16.18 32.41
N ASP A 271 -13.51 -16.71 33.46
CA ASP A 271 -14.89 -17.18 33.37
C ASP A 271 -15.86 -16.03 33.03
N TYR A 272 -15.67 -14.84 33.64
CA TYR A 272 -16.42 -13.62 33.33
C TYR A 272 -16.29 -13.17 31.85
N VAL A 273 -15.11 -13.34 31.25
CA VAL A 273 -14.85 -12.92 29.87
C VAL A 273 -15.29 -13.96 28.84
N PHE A 274 -14.98 -15.25 29.07
CA PHE A 274 -15.07 -16.28 28.03
C PHE A 274 -16.17 -17.33 28.26
N HIS A 275 -16.71 -17.43 29.48
CA HIS A 275 -17.69 -18.46 29.85
C HIS A 275 -19.03 -17.84 30.28
N GLN A 276 -19.45 -16.78 29.60
CA GLN A 276 -20.78 -16.20 29.79
C GLN A 276 -21.86 -17.16 29.32
N VAL A 277 -22.97 -17.18 30.07
CA VAL A 277 -24.18 -17.94 29.72
C VAL A 277 -25.39 -17.01 29.75
N ASP A 278 -26.41 -17.31 28.94
CA ASP A 278 -27.69 -16.60 28.97
C ASP A 278 -28.61 -17.12 30.09
N GLU A 279 -29.82 -16.56 30.18
CA GLU A 279 -30.84 -16.97 31.16
C GLU A 279 -31.26 -18.44 31.05
N ASN A 280 -31.02 -19.07 29.90
CA ASN A 280 -31.33 -20.48 29.64
C ASN A 280 -30.11 -21.40 29.83
N GLY A 281 -28.96 -20.84 30.22
CA GLY A 281 -27.70 -21.58 30.38
C GLY A 281 -26.94 -21.84 29.08
N ASN A 282 -27.34 -21.23 27.95
CA ASN A 282 -26.62 -21.38 26.69
C ASN A 282 -25.36 -20.50 26.67
N PRO A 283 -24.25 -20.95 26.05
CA PRO A 283 -23.03 -20.17 25.96
C PRO A 283 -23.22 -18.89 25.12
N VAL A 284 -22.76 -17.76 25.64
CA VAL A 284 -22.77 -16.46 24.95
C VAL A 284 -21.42 -16.20 24.30
N ILE A 285 -21.36 -16.24 22.97
CA ILE A 285 -20.15 -15.97 22.18
C ILE A 285 -20.18 -14.54 21.66
N ASN A 286 -19.73 -13.59 22.48
CA ASN A 286 -19.72 -12.16 22.15
C ASN A 286 -18.28 -11.61 22.10
N LEU A 287 -17.75 -11.44 20.89
CA LEU A 287 -16.39 -10.93 20.69
C LEU A 287 -16.24 -9.47 21.12
N SER A 288 -17.28 -8.65 20.99
CA SER A 288 -17.24 -7.25 21.44
C SER A 288 -17.06 -7.14 22.95
N HIS A 289 -17.72 -8.03 23.72
CA HIS A 289 -17.52 -8.13 25.18
C HIS A 289 -16.08 -8.52 25.51
N VAL A 290 -15.58 -9.58 24.86
CA VAL A 290 -14.20 -10.07 25.07
C VAL A 290 -13.18 -8.97 24.80
N LEU A 291 -13.27 -8.33 23.63
CA LEU A 291 -12.35 -7.25 23.25
C LEU A 291 -12.45 -6.07 24.23
N ALA A 292 -13.65 -5.65 24.64
CA ALA A 292 -13.82 -4.56 25.59
C ALA A 292 -13.18 -4.90 26.95
N CYS A 293 -13.38 -6.10 27.48
CA CYS A 293 -12.81 -6.53 28.75
C CYS A 293 -11.28 -6.63 28.70
N LEU A 294 -10.73 -7.21 27.64
CA LEU A 294 -9.29 -7.34 27.50
C LEU A 294 -8.60 -5.99 27.28
N ASN A 295 -9.21 -5.06 26.53
CA ASN A 295 -8.72 -3.69 26.40
C ASN A 295 -8.70 -2.96 27.76
N LYS A 296 -9.78 -3.06 28.53
CA LYS A 296 -9.86 -2.46 29.89
C LYS A 296 -8.83 -3.08 30.83
N LEU A 297 -8.62 -4.39 30.74
CA LEU A 297 -7.59 -5.09 31.49
C LEU A 297 -6.18 -4.65 31.10
N ASP A 298 -5.88 -4.58 29.79
CA ASP A 298 -4.56 -4.16 29.31
C ASP A 298 -4.27 -2.68 29.63
N ALA A 299 -5.28 -1.82 29.58
CA ALA A 299 -5.19 -0.45 30.07
C ALA A 299 -5.03 -0.38 31.60
N GLY A 300 -5.62 -1.32 32.34
CA GLY A 300 -5.65 -1.32 33.80
C GLY A 300 -6.56 -0.21 34.34
N THR A 301 -7.80 -0.15 33.85
CA THR A 301 -8.77 0.89 34.26
C THR A 301 -9.26 0.69 35.70
N ASP A 302 -9.72 1.77 36.34
CA ASP A 302 -10.32 1.72 37.68
C ASP A 302 -11.79 1.24 37.66
N GLU A 303 -12.35 0.92 36.48
CA GLU A 303 -13.69 0.34 36.35
C GLU A 303 -13.77 -0.98 37.12
N ARG A 304 -14.82 -1.12 37.94
CA ARG A 304 -15.04 -2.30 38.76
C ARG A 304 -16.03 -3.25 38.11
N ILE A 305 -15.71 -4.54 38.20
CA ILE A 305 -16.54 -5.65 37.74
C ILE A 305 -16.80 -6.59 38.90
N MET A 306 -17.92 -7.32 38.82
CA MET A 306 -18.26 -8.37 39.77
C MET A 306 -17.90 -9.72 39.16
N LEU A 307 -17.00 -10.43 39.83
CA LEU A 307 -16.59 -11.78 39.49
C LEU A 307 -17.32 -12.77 40.40
N VAL A 308 -17.99 -13.76 39.82
CA VAL A 308 -18.81 -14.73 40.55
C VAL A 308 -18.21 -16.12 40.38
N SER A 309 -18.13 -16.88 41.48
CA SER A 309 -17.71 -18.28 41.45
C SER A 309 -18.77 -19.17 40.78
N ARG A 310 -18.36 -20.32 40.25
CA ARG A 310 -19.27 -21.24 39.55
C ARG A 310 -20.36 -21.85 40.42
N ASP A 311 -20.14 -21.92 41.73
CA ASP A 311 -21.12 -22.35 42.73
C ASP A 311 -22.03 -21.21 43.20
N GLU A 312 -21.82 -19.99 42.67
CA GLU A 312 -22.55 -18.76 43.02
C GLU A 312 -22.43 -18.37 44.51
N GLN A 313 -21.53 -18.99 45.27
CA GLN A 313 -21.38 -18.73 46.70
C GLN A 313 -20.42 -17.57 47.00
N SER A 314 -19.55 -17.20 46.05
CA SER A 314 -18.53 -16.17 46.23
C SER A 314 -18.64 -15.10 45.14
N CYS A 315 -18.74 -13.84 45.56
CA CYS A 315 -18.70 -12.67 44.69
C CYS A 315 -17.54 -11.76 45.09
N LEU A 316 -16.71 -11.38 44.12
CA LEU A 316 -15.59 -10.46 44.31
C LEU A 316 -15.79 -9.24 43.43
N VAL A 317 -15.71 -8.04 44.02
CA VAL A 317 -15.74 -6.78 43.27
C VAL A 317 -14.31 -6.27 43.15
N VAL A 318 -13.77 -6.28 41.93
CA VAL A 318 -12.38 -5.91 41.64
C VAL A 318 -12.34 -4.93 40.47
N SER A 319 -11.33 -4.06 40.44
CA SER A 319 -11.07 -3.23 39.25
C SER A 319 -10.25 -3.98 38.20
N TYR A 320 -10.33 -3.56 36.94
CA TYR A 320 -9.44 -4.09 35.89
C TYR A 320 -7.96 -3.87 36.24
N LYS A 321 -7.62 -2.78 36.94
CA LYS A 321 -6.29 -2.52 37.48
C LYS A 321 -5.84 -3.59 38.49
N ASP A 322 -6.72 -4.02 39.39
CA ASP A 322 -6.41 -5.08 40.36
C ASP A 322 -6.18 -6.42 39.65
N VAL A 323 -7.04 -6.76 38.67
CA VAL A 323 -6.87 -7.98 37.86
C VAL A 323 -5.56 -7.93 37.07
N LYS A 324 -5.20 -6.78 36.49
CA LYS A 324 -3.93 -6.60 35.78
C LYS A 324 -2.73 -6.85 36.69
N ALA A 325 -2.74 -6.29 37.90
CA ALA A 325 -1.69 -6.52 38.89
C ALA A 325 -1.54 -8.01 39.24
N CYS A 326 -2.66 -8.72 39.40
CA CYS A 326 -2.66 -10.17 39.61
C CYS A 326 -2.01 -10.92 38.43
N VAL A 327 -2.40 -10.60 37.19
CA VAL A 327 -1.86 -11.23 35.97
C VAL A 327 -0.35 -10.99 35.85
N ASP A 328 0.10 -9.75 36.05
CA ASP A 328 1.53 -9.41 35.93
C ASP A 328 2.37 -10.04 37.04
N ALA A 329 1.85 -10.10 38.28
CA ALA A 329 2.52 -10.78 39.39
C ALA A 329 2.64 -12.29 39.13
N ALA A 330 1.53 -12.95 38.76
CA ALA A 330 1.50 -14.38 38.48
C ALA A 330 2.39 -14.76 37.30
N PHE A 331 2.37 -13.98 36.22
CA PHE A 331 3.27 -14.18 35.08
C PHE A 331 4.74 -13.97 35.46
N GLY A 332 5.03 -12.95 36.28
CA GLY A 332 6.37 -12.66 36.78
C GLY A 332 6.96 -13.78 37.64
N ASP A 333 6.15 -14.44 38.47
CA ASP A 333 6.58 -15.61 39.24
C ASP A 333 6.99 -16.78 38.34
N LEU A 334 6.17 -17.07 37.31
CA LEU A 334 6.49 -18.11 36.34
C LEU A 334 7.79 -17.81 35.60
N ALA A 335 7.99 -16.55 35.16
CA ALA A 335 9.18 -16.14 34.43
C ALA A 335 10.46 -16.14 35.27
N ARG A 336 10.36 -15.89 36.59
CA ARG A 336 11.51 -15.99 37.50
C ARG A 336 11.93 -17.43 37.74
N ALA A 337 10.98 -18.35 37.86
CA ALA A 337 11.27 -19.76 38.09
C ALA A 337 11.80 -20.50 36.84
N SER A 338 11.70 -19.90 35.66
CA SER A 338 12.26 -20.45 34.42
C SER A 338 13.70 -19.99 34.12
N ARG A 339 14.30 -19.18 34.99
CA ARG A 339 15.71 -18.76 34.92
C ARG A 339 16.55 -19.57 35.90
#